data_AF-A0A3B6ARA6-F1
#
_entry.id   AF-A0A3B6ARA6-F1
#
_cell.length_a   1.000
_cell.length_b   1.000
_cell.length_c   1.000
_cell.angle_alpha   90.00
_cell.angle_beta   90.00
_cell.angle_gamma   90.00
#
_symmetry.space_group_name_H-M   'P 1'
#
loop_
_entity.id
_entity.type
_entity.pdbx_description
1 polymer ?
#
loop_
_entity_poly.entity_id
_entity_poly.type
_entity_poly.pdbx_seq_one_letter_code
_entity_poly.pdbx_strand_id
1 'polypeptide(L)'
;MVEKHVVVICAAVGALALAAAVLGIIGEATKSRSFVRYDGVNCVYRRTPAFDCGIAAAASLLTGQAILTAATGCWDGCRQRRSSSDHGRVGGYFASTLSWFLTILSTCAFLAGALRNDSAERRPKEGVASYYQCTVLVAGVFAGASFLSIAAAAVGIASYVATEGAASTVVSPSAELRVVLGQPQHL
;
A
#
# COMPACT_ATOMS: atom_id res chain seq x y z
N MET A 1 25.57 9.23 -1.76
CA MET A 1 25.61 7.76 -1.79
C MET A 1 24.43 7.29 -0.97
N VAL A 2 23.48 6.55 -1.54
CA VAL A 2 22.29 6.10 -0.79
C VAL A 2 22.74 5.11 0.27
N GLU A 3 22.35 5.31 1.53
CA GLU A 3 22.73 4.41 2.61
C GLU A 3 22.12 3.00 2.38
N LYS A 4 22.86 1.96 2.75
CA LYS A 4 22.50 0.56 2.44
C LYS A 4 21.13 0.18 3.00
N HIS A 5 20.75 0.70 4.17
CA HIS A 5 19.46 0.41 4.79
C HIS A 5 18.28 0.99 3.99
N VAL A 6 18.44 2.18 3.39
CA VAL A 6 17.42 2.80 2.55
C VAL A 6 17.12 1.92 1.33
N VAL A 7 18.17 1.41 0.68
CA VAL A 7 18.02 0.50 -0.46
C VAL A 7 17.29 -0.78 -0.06
N VAL A 8 17.66 -1.38 1.07
CA VAL A 8 17.02 -2.62 1.57
C VAL A 8 15.55 -2.40 1.89
N ILE A 9 15.20 -1.29 2.56
CA ILE A 9 13.81 -0.96 2.90
C ILE A 9 12.97 -0.72 1.65
N CYS A 10 13.46 0.09 0.71
CA CYS A 10 12.77 0.35 -0.56
C CYS A 10 12.59 -0.92 -1.38
N ALA A 11 13.60 -1.79 -1.43
CA ALA A 11 13.53 -3.06 -2.15
C ALA A 11 12.51 -4.01 -1.50
N ALA A 12 12.50 -4.13 -0.16
CA ALA A 12 11.55 -4.96 0.56
C ALA A 12 10.09 -4.49 0.35
N VAL A 13 9.85 -3.19 0.50
CA VAL A 13 8.51 -2.59 0.29
C VAL A 13 8.07 -2.71 -1.17
N GLY A 14 8.97 -2.46 -2.12
CA GLY A 14 8.71 -2.64 -3.54
C GLY A 14 8.36 -4.10 -3.90
N ALA A 15 9.08 -5.07 -3.33
CA ALA A 15 8.80 -6.49 -3.52
C ALA A 15 7.43 -6.88 -2.93
N LEU A 16 7.09 -6.38 -1.74
CA LEU A 16 5.78 -6.61 -1.13
C LEU A 16 4.63 -6.02 -1.95
N ALA A 17 4.80 -4.79 -2.45
CA ALA A 17 3.80 -4.15 -3.31
C ALA A 17 3.64 -4.87 -4.65
N LEU A 18 4.75 -5.35 -5.23
CA LEU A 18 4.71 -6.16 -6.45
C LEU A 18 3.99 -7.49 -6.20
N ALA A 19 4.28 -8.17 -5.09
CA ALA A 19 3.58 -9.38 -4.69
C ALA A 19 2.07 -9.13 -4.52
N ALA A 20 1.68 -8.03 -3.86
CA ALA A 20 0.28 -7.62 -3.72
C ALA A 20 -0.41 -7.43 -5.07
N ALA A 21 0.25 -6.74 -6.00
CA ALA A 21 -0.28 -6.52 -7.34
C ALA A 21 -0.42 -7.81 -8.15
N VAL A 22 0.58 -8.69 -8.12
CA VAL A 22 0.52 -10.00 -8.78
C VAL A 22 -0.62 -10.86 -8.22
N LEU A 23 -0.74 -10.93 -6.89
CA LEU A 23 -1.83 -11.64 -6.22
C LEU A 23 -3.21 -11.05 -6.58
N GLY A 24 -3.31 -9.73 -6.70
CA GLY A 24 -4.51 -9.06 -7.17
C GLY A 24 -4.89 -9.45 -8.61
N ILE A 25 -3.93 -9.41 -9.54
CA ILE A 25 -4.16 -9.82 -10.93
C ILE A 25 -4.59 -11.29 -11.02
N ILE A 26 -3.94 -12.18 -10.27
CA ILE A 26 -4.31 -13.59 -10.17
C ILE A 26 -5.72 -13.75 -9.58
N GLY A 27 -6.06 -12.97 -8.56
CA GLY A 27 -7.39 -12.93 -7.96
C GLY A 27 -8.47 -12.53 -8.98
N GLU A 28 -8.21 -11.52 -9.81
CA GLU A 28 -9.15 -11.13 -10.87
C GLU A 28 -9.33 -12.25 -11.90
N ALA A 29 -8.23 -12.90 -12.33
CA ALA A 29 -8.26 -13.98 -13.31
C ALA A 29 -9.00 -15.24 -12.81
N THR A 30 -8.97 -15.50 -11.50
CA THR A 30 -9.54 -16.71 -10.91
C THR A 30 -10.99 -16.55 -10.45
N LYS A 31 -11.50 -15.33 -10.37
CA LYS A 31 -12.86 -15.01 -9.90
C LYS A 31 -13.99 -15.58 -10.77
N SER A 32 -13.76 -15.74 -12.08
CA SER A 32 -14.77 -16.19 -13.05
C SER A 32 -15.18 -17.66 -12.84
N ARG A 33 -14.44 -18.40 -12.00
CA ARG A 33 -14.72 -19.81 -11.65
C ARG A 33 -15.64 -19.98 -10.43
N SER A 34 -16.23 -18.89 -9.92
CA SER A 34 -17.02 -18.90 -8.68
C SER A 34 -18.43 -19.45 -8.85
N PHE A 35 -19.06 -19.29 -10.02
CA PHE A 35 -20.42 -19.76 -10.26
C PHE A 35 -20.43 -21.27 -10.56
N VAL A 36 -21.16 -22.03 -9.75
CA VAL A 36 -21.29 -23.49 -9.90
C VAL A 36 -22.59 -23.85 -10.58
N ARG A 37 -23.72 -23.46 -9.98
CA ARG A 37 -25.06 -23.86 -10.42
C ARG A 37 -26.12 -22.91 -9.86
N TYR A 38 -27.27 -22.88 -10.54
CA TYR A 38 -28.50 -22.27 -10.05
C TYR A 38 -29.49 -23.35 -9.64
N ASP A 39 -29.96 -23.31 -8.40
CA ASP A 39 -30.88 -24.32 -7.82
C ASP A 39 -32.36 -23.91 -7.92
N GLY A 40 -32.70 -22.99 -8.81
CA GLY A 40 -34.08 -22.51 -9.00
C GLY A 40 -34.52 -21.43 -8.02
N VAL A 41 -33.87 -21.33 -6.85
CA VAL A 41 -34.11 -20.29 -5.84
C VAL A 41 -32.84 -19.51 -5.48
N ASN A 42 -31.70 -20.19 -5.38
CA ASN A 42 -30.43 -19.60 -4.97
C ASN A 42 -29.34 -19.79 -6.04
N CYS A 43 -28.41 -18.83 -6.15
CA CYS A 43 -27.17 -18.98 -6.89
C CYS A 43 -26.11 -19.61 -5.96
N VAL A 44 -25.58 -20.77 -6.33
CA VAL A 44 -24.56 -21.48 -5.56
C VAL A 44 -23.17 -21.06 -6.06
N TYR A 45 -22.37 -20.49 -5.15
CA TYR A 45 -20.99 -20.09 -5.41
C TYR A 45 -20.02 -20.95 -4.62
N ARG A 46 -18.92 -21.35 -5.27
CA ARG A 46 -17.80 -22.03 -4.61
C ARG A 46 -16.74 -21.01 -4.22
N ARG A 47 -16.06 -21.21 -3.08
CA ARG A 47 -14.79 -20.55 -2.78
C ARG A 47 -13.88 -20.64 -3.99
N THR A 48 -13.35 -19.52 -4.44
CA THR A 48 -12.27 -19.52 -5.44
C THR A 48 -10.97 -19.08 -4.79
N PRO A 49 -9.81 -19.46 -5.35
CA PRO A 49 -8.50 -19.04 -4.84
C PRO A 49 -8.33 -17.51 -4.77
N ALA A 50 -9.17 -16.71 -5.45
CA ALA A 50 -9.16 -15.25 -5.34
C ALA A 50 -9.42 -14.74 -3.90
N PHE A 51 -10.07 -15.54 -3.04
CA PHE A 51 -10.26 -15.18 -1.63
C PHE A 51 -8.91 -15.15 -0.92
N ASP A 52 -8.16 -16.24 -1.02
CA ASP A 52 -6.86 -16.38 -0.35
C ASP A 52 -5.84 -15.39 -0.96
N CYS A 53 -5.86 -15.19 -2.28
CA CYS A 53 -5.04 -14.18 -2.96
C CYS A 53 -5.35 -12.76 -2.48
N GLY A 54 -6.63 -12.40 -2.29
CA GLY A 54 -7.01 -11.08 -1.79
C GLY A 54 -6.54 -10.79 -0.37
N ILE A 55 -6.65 -11.78 0.53
CA ILE A 55 -6.14 -11.65 1.90
C ILE A 55 -4.62 -11.55 1.91
N ALA A 56 -3.93 -12.40 1.15
CA ALA A 56 -2.48 -12.36 1.05
C ALA A 56 -1.98 -11.02 0.46
N ALA A 57 -2.68 -10.49 -0.56
CA ALA A 57 -2.38 -9.18 -1.14
C ALA A 57 -2.55 -8.06 -0.10
N ALA A 58 -3.68 -8.03 0.62
CA ALA A 58 -3.92 -7.07 1.70
C ALA A 58 -2.84 -7.13 2.79
N ALA A 59 -2.48 -8.34 3.24
CA ALA A 59 -1.44 -8.53 4.26
C ALA A 59 -0.07 -8.04 3.79
N SER A 60 0.31 -8.35 2.55
CA SER A 60 1.60 -7.91 1.98
C SER A 60 1.68 -6.38 1.87
N LEU A 61 0.61 -5.72 1.44
CA LEU A 61 0.55 -4.26 1.33
C LEU A 61 0.62 -3.58 2.71
N LEU A 62 -0.15 -4.06 3.68
CA LEU A 62 -0.11 -3.56 5.05
C LEU A 62 1.26 -3.75 5.70
N THR A 63 1.92 -4.87 5.43
CA THR A 63 3.30 -5.12 5.90
C THR A 63 4.27 -4.10 5.31
N GLY A 64 4.17 -3.81 4.01
CA GLY A 64 4.99 -2.77 3.37
C GLY A 64 4.78 -1.39 3.99
N GLN A 65 3.51 -1.02 4.25
CA GLN A 65 3.19 0.26 4.89
C GLN A 65 3.67 0.34 6.34
N ALA A 66 3.60 -0.78 7.08
CA ALA A 66 4.12 -0.87 8.43
C ALA A 66 5.66 -0.70 8.46
N ILE A 67 6.38 -1.30 7.52
CA ILE A 67 7.84 -1.13 7.37
C ILE A 67 8.18 0.34 7.12
N LEU A 68 7.49 1.01 6.18
CA LEU A 68 7.72 2.43 5.90
C LEU A 68 7.47 3.30 7.14
N THR A 69 6.37 3.04 7.85
CA THR A 69 6.01 3.79 9.07
C THR A 69 7.04 3.58 10.19
N ALA A 70 7.52 2.35 10.36
CA ALA A 70 8.56 2.04 11.33
C ALA A 70 9.91 2.70 10.95
N ALA A 71 10.25 2.72 9.66
CA ALA A 71 11.48 3.33 9.15
C ALA A 71 11.49 4.86 9.28
N THR A 72 10.32 5.51 9.14
CA THR A 72 10.18 6.95 9.35
C THR A 72 10.25 7.36 10.84
N GLY A 73 10.12 6.39 11.76
CA GLY A 73 10.06 6.61 13.21
C GLY A 73 8.68 7.09 13.65
N CYS A 74 8.35 6.84 14.93
CA CYS A 74 7.09 7.31 15.54
C CYS A 74 6.82 8.78 15.18
N TRP A 75 5.56 9.04 14.83
CA TRP A 75 4.98 10.29 14.31
C TRP A 75 5.36 11.57 15.09
N ASP A 76 5.91 11.49 16.30
CA ASP A 76 6.22 12.65 17.12
C ASP A 76 7.60 12.53 17.79
N GLY A 77 8.51 13.45 17.47
CA GLY A 77 9.56 13.87 18.42
C GLY A 77 11.00 13.91 17.91
N CYS A 78 11.49 12.90 17.19
CA CYS A 78 12.94 12.78 16.95
C CYS A 78 13.43 13.22 15.56
N ARG A 79 12.59 13.22 14.51
CA ARG A 79 12.96 13.70 13.16
C ARG A 79 12.49 15.12 12.83
N GLN A 80 11.61 15.69 13.66
CA GLN A 80 11.03 17.03 13.47
C GLN A 80 12.08 18.16 13.44
N ARG A 81 13.32 17.90 13.87
CA ARG A 81 14.42 18.88 13.89
C ARG A 81 15.34 18.86 12.66
N ARG A 82 15.10 18.01 11.64
CA ARG A 82 16.07 17.79 10.53
C ARG A 82 15.65 18.29 9.15
N SER A 83 14.49 18.93 8.97
CA SER A 83 14.07 19.48 7.67
C SER A 83 13.91 21.00 7.75
N SER A 84 14.97 21.73 7.37
CA SER A 84 15.08 23.20 7.44
C SER A 84 14.47 23.94 6.23
N SER A 85 13.39 23.43 5.62
CA SER A 85 12.66 24.16 4.56
C SER A 85 11.16 23.91 4.67
N ASP A 86 10.40 24.97 4.96
CA ASP A 86 8.96 24.93 5.23
C ASP A 86 8.14 24.31 4.08
N HIS A 87 8.54 24.48 2.83
CA HIS A 87 7.84 23.91 1.67
C HIS A 87 7.96 22.38 1.55
N GLY A 88 9.11 21.80 1.90
CA GLY A 88 9.34 20.34 1.83
C GLY A 88 8.64 19.58 2.96
N ARG A 89 8.45 20.24 4.10
CA ARG A 89 7.81 19.69 5.30
C ARG A 89 6.31 19.47 5.11
N VAL A 90 5.65 20.41 4.45
CA VAL A 90 4.22 20.31 4.09
C VAL A 90 4.01 19.22 3.05
N GLY A 91 4.85 19.17 2.00
CA GLY A 91 4.77 18.14 0.96
C GLY A 91 4.98 16.71 1.47
N GLY A 92 5.95 16.51 2.38
CA GLY A 92 6.22 15.20 2.99
C GLY A 92 5.05 14.67 3.83
N TYR A 93 4.41 15.56 4.61
CA TYR A 93 3.22 15.24 5.40
C TYR A 93 2.05 14.81 4.51
N PHE A 94 1.78 15.57 3.43
CA PHE A 94 0.73 15.24 2.47
C PHE A 94 1.01 13.92 1.75
N ALA A 95 2.24 13.67 1.31
CA ALA A 95 2.63 12.43 0.64
C ALA A 95 2.49 11.21 1.56
N SER A 96 2.93 11.32 2.82
CA SER A 96 2.77 10.25 3.82
C SER A 96 1.29 9.95 4.09
N THR A 97 0.50 11.00 4.29
CA THR A 97 -0.95 10.89 4.50
C THR A 97 -1.65 10.26 3.29
N LEU A 98 -1.28 10.67 2.08
CA LEU A 98 -1.80 10.12 0.83
C LEU A 98 -1.44 8.64 0.65
N SER A 99 -0.20 8.24 0.96
CA SER A 99 0.23 6.83 0.93
C SER A 99 -0.61 5.96 1.87
N TRP A 100 -0.91 6.45 3.08
CA TRP A 100 -1.81 5.77 4.02
C TRP A 100 -3.24 5.65 3.46
N PHE A 101 -3.80 6.73 2.91
CA PHE A 101 -5.13 6.69 2.31
C PHE A 101 -5.21 5.71 1.13
N LEU A 102 -4.23 5.72 0.23
CA LEU A 102 -4.18 4.78 -0.90
C LEU A 102 -4.04 3.33 -0.42
N THR A 103 -3.25 3.10 0.63
CA THR A 103 -3.09 1.78 1.25
C THR A 103 -4.41 1.27 1.83
N ILE A 104 -5.15 2.12 2.56
CA ILE A 104 -6.45 1.78 3.14
C ILE A 104 -7.46 1.47 2.03
N LEU A 105 -7.53 2.31 0.99
CA LEU A 105 -8.43 2.11 -0.15
C LEU A 105 -8.14 0.79 -0.88
N SER A 106 -6.86 0.52 -1.16
CA SER A 106 -6.43 -0.74 -1.80
C SER A 106 -6.76 -1.95 -0.93
N THR A 107 -6.48 -1.89 0.37
CA THR A 107 -6.76 -2.96 1.33
C THR A 107 -8.27 -3.25 1.41
N CYS A 108 -9.10 -2.21 1.54
CA CYS A 108 -10.55 -2.35 1.53
C CYS A 108 -11.06 -2.98 0.22
N ALA A 109 -10.48 -2.61 -0.93
CA ALA A 109 -10.82 -3.20 -2.22
C ALA A 109 -10.43 -4.68 -2.30
N PHE A 110 -9.23 -5.06 -1.83
CA PHE A 110 -8.81 -6.47 -1.75
C PHE A 110 -9.72 -7.30 -0.85
N LEU A 111 -10.08 -6.78 0.34
CA LEU A 111 -10.98 -7.46 1.27
C LEU A 111 -12.40 -7.56 0.73
N ALA A 112 -12.92 -6.50 0.09
CA ALA A 112 -14.22 -6.54 -0.56
C ALA A 112 -14.25 -7.57 -1.71
N GLY A 113 -13.16 -7.65 -2.49
CA GLY A 113 -12.97 -8.67 -3.51
C GLY A 113 -12.93 -10.09 -2.92
N ALA A 114 -12.18 -10.27 -1.83
CA ALA A 114 -12.06 -11.55 -1.14
C ALA A 114 -13.41 -12.01 -0.55
N LEU A 115 -14.06 -11.18 0.26
CA LEU A 115 -15.34 -11.50 0.91
C LEU A 115 -16.44 -11.83 -0.10
N ARG A 116 -16.48 -11.12 -1.23
CA ARG A 116 -17.42 -11.44 -2.31
C ARG A 116 -17.05 -12.68 -3.12
N ASN A 117 -15.93 -13.32 -2.81
CA ASN A 117 -15.50 -14.57 -3.40
C ASN A 117 -15.48 -15.73 -2.38
N ASP A 118 -16.02 -15.48 -1.19
CA ASP A 118 -16.28 -16.53 -0.21
C ASP A 118 -17.48 -17.41 -0.62
N SER A 119 -17.49 -18.64 -0.11
CA SER A 119 -18.51 -19.66 -0.40
C SER A 119 -19.82 -19.28 0.30
N ALA A 120 -20.64 -18.46 -0.34
CA ALA A 120 -21.95 -18.11 0.17
C ALA A 120 -23.02 -18.34 -0.89
N GLU A 121 -24.08 -19.04 -0.51
CA GLU A 121 -25.32 -19.06 -1.27
C GLU A 121 -25.88 -17.64 -1.33
N ARG A 122 -26.15 -17.13 -2.53
CA ARG A 122 -26.72 -15.78 -2.70
C ARG A 122 -28.09 -15.88 -3.31
N ARG A 123 -29.06 -15.23 -2.66
CA ARG A 123 -30.38 -15.04 -3.27
C ARG A 123 -30.25 -14.15 -4.51
N PRO A 124 -30.91 -14.49 -5.63
CA PRO A 124 -31.03 -13.60 -6.77
C PRO A 124 -31.75 -12.31 -6.35
N LYS A 125 -31.40 -11.18 -6.97
CA LYS A 125 -32.09 -9.91 -6.71
C LYS A 125 -33.52 -10.01 -7.23
N GLU A 126 -34.53 -9.84 -6.40
CA GLU A 126 -35.93 -9.89 -6.86
C GLU A 126 -36.18 -8.89 -8.01
N GLY A 127 -36.67 -9.36 -9.17
CA GLY A 127 -37.24 -8.50 -10.22
C GLY A 127 -36.62 -8.49 -11.63
N VAL A 128 -35.61 -9.30 -11.97
CA VAL A 128 -35.10 -9.39 -13.37
C VAL A 128 -34.88 -10.85 -13.76
N ALA A 129 -35.24 -11.21 -15.00
CA ALA A 129 -35.27 -12.56 -15.55
C ALA A 129 -34.10 -13.47 -15.08
N SER A 130 -34.50 -14.61 -14.52
CA SER A 130 -33.78 -15.59 -13.70
C SER A 130 -32.43 -16.13 -14.23
N TYR A 131 -32.04 -15.83 -15.47
CA TYR A 131 -30.81 -16.36 -16.08
C TYR A 131 -29.61 -15.39 -16.04
N TYR A 132 -29.81 -14.09 -15.85
CA TYR A 132 -28.74 -13.06 -15.94
C TYR A 132 -28.35 -12.40 -14.60
N GLN A 133 -28.94 -12.85 -13.48
CA GLN A 133 -28.83 -12.16 -12.19
C GLN A 133 -27.89 -12.80 -11.16
N CYS A 134 -27.29 -13.95 -11.45
CA CYS A 134 -26.15 -14.40 -10.65
C CYS A 134 -25.00 -13.41 -10.93
N THR A 135 -24.87 -12.43 -10.05
CA THR A 135 -23.88 -11.35 -10.16
C THR A 135 -22.47 -11.93 -10.10
N VAL A 136 -21.92 -12.18 -11.29
CA VAL A 136 -20.48 -12.35 -11.45
C VAL A 136 -19.86 -11.03 -10.99
N LEU A 137 -18.93 -11.14 -10.04
CA LEU A 137 -18.28 -10.00 -9.39
C LEU A 137 -17.96 -8.90 -10.40
N VAL A 138 -18.24 -7.62 -10.08
CA VAL A 138 -17.90 -6.49 -10.98
C VAL A 138 -16.43 -6.58 -11.35
N ALA A 139 -16.14 -6.70 -12.65
CA ALA A 139 -14.79 -6.79 -13.18
C ALA A 139 -13.95 -5.59 -12.73
N GLY A 140 -12.74 -5.85 -12.26
CA GLY A 140 -11.74 -4.81 -12.02
C GLY A 140 -11.56 -4.34 -10.57
N VAL A 141 -12.23 -4.92 -9.58
CA VAL A 141 -11.97 -4.57 -8.16
C VAL A 141 -10.55 -4.97 -7.76
N PHE A 142 -10.11 -6.17 -8.12
CA PHE A 142 -8.74 -6.60 -7.81
C PHE A 142 -7.70 -5.89 -8.68
N ALA A 143 -8.03 -5.64 -9.95
CA ALA A 143 -7.16 -4.87 -10.83
C ALA A 143 -6.96 -3.44 -10.32
N GLY A 144 -8.04 -2.74 -9.94
CA GLY A 144 -7.99 -1.42 -9.33
C GLY A 144 -7.21 -1.41 -8.02
N ALA A 145 -7.44 -2.39 -7.14
CA ALA A 145 -6.68 -2.55 -5.90
C ALA A 145 -5.17 -2.72 -6.17
N SER A 146 -4.80 -3.45 -7.21
CA SER A 146 -3.41 -3.66 -7.64
C SER A 146 -2.76 -2.34 -8.06
N PHE A 147 -3.42 -1.54 -8.90
CA PHE A 147 -2.91 -0.23 -9.29
C PHE A 147 -2.76 0.72 -8.10
N LEU A 148 -3.76 0.77 -7.22
CA LEU A 148 -3.71 1.55 -5.98
C LEU A 148 -2.56 1.12 -5.07
N SER A 149 -2.26 -0.19 -4.99
CA SER A 149 -1.16 -0.72 -4.17
C SER A 149 0.22 -0.28 -4.67
N ILE A 150 0.43 -0.29 -5.99
CA ILE A 150 1.67 0.19 -6.62
C ILE A 150 1.80 1.70 -6.42
N ALA A 151 0.72 2.46 -6.62
CA ALA A 151 0.71 3.90 -6.39
C ALA A 151 1.01 4.25 -4.92
N ALA A 152 0.39 3.53 -3.97
CA ALA A 152 0.64 3.71 -2.55
C ALA A 152 2.12 3.46 -2.19
N ALA A 153 2.71 2.38 -2.71
CA ALA A 153 4.11 2.05 -2.50
C ALA A 153 5.06 3.06 -3.14
N ALA A 154 4.77 3.52 -4.36
CA ALA A 154 5.58 4.53 -5.04
C ALA A 154 5.59 5.86 -4.26
N VAL A 155 4.43 6.33 -3.82
CA VAL A 155 4.31 7.56 -3.01
C VAL A 155 4.98 7.38 -1.64
N GLY A 156 4.82 6.22 -1.00
CA GLY A 156 5.44 5.91 0.28
C GLY A 156 6.97 5.84 0.21
N ILE A 157 7.52 5.16 -0.80
CA ILE A 157 8.96 5.08 -1.07
C ILE A 157 9.53 6.46 -1.40
N ALA A 158 8.86 7.24 -2.24
CA ALA A 158 9.30 8.59 -2.59
C ALA A 158 9.35 9.51 -1.35
N SER A 159 8.34 9.43 -0.49
CA SER A 159 8.32 10.14 0.79
C SER A 159 9.48 9.70 1.69
N TYR A 160 9.69 8.39 1.84
CA TYR A 160 10.78 7.84 2.65
C TYR A 160 12.16 8.30 2.15
N VAL A 161 12.45 8.16 0.86
CA VAL A 161 13.73 8.60 0.25
C VAL A 161 13.93 10.10 0.40
N ALA A 162 12.88 10.92 0.24
CA ALA A 162 12.97 12.35 0.45
C ALA A 162 13.34 12.70 1.91
N THR A 163 12.79 11.96 2.88
CA THR A 163 13.13 12.15 4.30
C THR A 163 14.54 11.69 4.67
N GLU A 164 15.05 10.61 4.06
CA GLU A 164 16.44 10.15 4.24
C GLU A 164 17.45 11.05 3.52
N GLY A 165 17.11 11.52 2.32
CA GLY A 165 17.92 12.45 1.54
C GLY A 165 18.10 13.80 2.24
N ALA A 166 17.03 14.32 2.86
CA ALA A 166 17.09 15.51 3.70
C ALA A 166 17.92 15.30 4.97
N ALA A 167 17.88 14.11 5.57
CA ALA A 167 18.74 13.79 6.72
C ALA A 167 20.23 13.76 6.33
N SER A 168 20.56 13.28 5.12
CA SER A 168 21.93 13.20 4.60
C SER A 168 22.55 14.58 4.32
N THR A 169 21.76 15.54 3.83
CA THR A 169 22.22 16.93 3.64
C THR A 169 22.35 17.69 4.96
N VAL A 170 21.54 17.38 5.97
CA VAL A 170 21.61 18.02 7.30
C VAL A 170 22.66 17.41 8.23
N VAL A 171 23.25 16.26 7.88
CA VAL A 171 24.51 15.79 8.52
C VAL A 171 25.74 16.51 7.95
N SER A 172 25.59 17.19 6.80
CA SER A 172 26.64 18.03 6.21
C SER A 172 26.40 19.55 6.29
N PRO A 173 26.14 20.10 7.49
CA PRO A 173 26.56 21.45 7.84
C PRO A 173 27.31 21.43 9.19
N SER A 174 28.33 20.57 9.32
CA SER A 174 29.25 20.61 10.47
C SER A 174 30.66 21.07 10.10
N ALA A 175 30.96 21.24 8.81
CA ALA A 175 32.18 21.90 8.34
C ALA A 175 32.00 23.44 8.32
N GLU A 176 30.92 23.93 7.70
CA GLU A 176 30.66 25.37 7.56
C GLU A 176 30.26 26.06 8.88
N LEU A 177 29.48 25.40 9.74
CA LEU A 177 29.04 25.98 11.02
C LEU A 177 30.18 26.08 12.05
N ARG A 178 31.22 25.26 11.91
CA ARG A 178 32.41 25.29 12.80
C ARG A 178 33.35 26.45 12.44
N VAL A 179 33.36 26.89 11.19
CA VAL A 179 34.10 28.09 10.73
C VAL A 179 33.41 29.38 11.19
N VAL A 180 32.08 29.39 11.25
CA VAL A 180 31.29 30.57 11.66
C VAL A 180 31.27 30.79 13.18
N LEU A 181 31.44 29.73 13.99
CA LEU A 181 31.34 29.81 15.46
C LEU A 181 32.62 30.19 16.20
N GLY A 182 33.73 30.47 15.51
CA GLY A 182 34.91 31.14 16.10
C GLY A 182 35.37 30.57 17.45
N GLN A 183 35.39 29.24 17.62
CA GLN A 183 35.84 28.64 18.87
C GLN A 183 37.39 28.68 18.92
N PRO A 184 37.99 29.34 19.92
CA PRO A 184 39.44 29.48 20.01
C PRO A 184 40.08 28.14 20.35
N GLN A 185 41.14 27.78 19.62
CA GLN A 185 42.06 26.73 20.01
C GLN A 185 42.91 27.25 21.18
N HIS A 186 42.72 26.67 22.36
CA HIS A 186 43.69 26.78 23.44
C HIS A 186 44.37 25.42 23.64
N LEU A 187 45.69 25.47 23.42
CA LEU A 187 46.78 24.51 23.64
C LEU A 187 46.44 23.07 24.04
#